data_AF-A0A521WI30-F1
#
_entry.id   AF-A0A521WI30-F1
#
_cell.length_a   1.000
_cell.length_b   1.000
_cell.length_c   1.000
_cell.angle_alpha   90.00
_cell.angle_beta   90.00
_cell.angle_gamma   90.00
#
_symmetry.space_group_name_H-M   'P 1'
#
loop_
_entity.id
_entity.type
_entity.pdbx_description
1 polymer ?
#
loop_
_entity_poly.entity_id
_entity_poly.type
_entity_poly.pdbx_seq_one_letter_code
_entity_poly.pdbx_strand_id
1 'polypeptide(L)' 'MRSEPALPAELIAGETIDDVDASVEAARDVVGRVRAHIESQAQSARVPAGAPQRSSADVSSLSAEQKIRYGLARRA' A
#
# COMPACT_ATOMS: atom_id res chain seq x y z
N MET A 1 -29.26 0.44 -20.19
CA MET A 1 -28.35 -0.25 -19.25
C MET A 1 -27.35 0.75 -18.72
N ARG A 2 -27.37 1.02 -17.42
CA ARG A 2 -26.37 1.86 -16.74
C ARG A 2 -25.15 0.95 -16.51
N SER A 3 -24.04 1.22 -17.17
CA SER A 3 -22.81 0.46 -16.92
C SER A 3 -22.22 0.94 -15.59
N GLU A 4 -22.02 0.02 -14.64
CA GLU A 4 -21.34 0.29 -13.38
C GLU A 4 -19.90 -0.26 -13.50
N PRO A 5 -18.94 0.55 -13.99
CA PRO A 5 -17.59 0.07 -14.31
C PRO A 5 -16.79 -0.42 -13.08
N ALA A 6 -17.31 -0.17 -11.88
CA ALA A 6 -16.73 -0.64 -10.62
C ALA A 6 -17.07 -2.11 -10.32
N LEU A 7 -18.09 -2.69 -10.97
CA LEU A 7 -18.50 -4.07 -10.79
C LEU A 7 -18.02 -4.92 -11.98
N PRO A 8 -17.17 -5.93 -11.75
CA PRO A 8 -16.77 -6.87 -12.79
C PRO A 8 -17.99 -7.64 -13.32
N ALA A 9 -18.12 -7.72 -14.64
CA ALA A 9 -19.24 -8.41 -15.28
C ALA A 9 -19.24 -9.91 -14.96
N GLU A 10 -18.07 -10.49 -14.63
CA GLU A 10 -17.96 -11.91 -14.26
C GLU A 10 -18.63 -12.24 -12.91
N LEU A 11 -18.93 -11.24 -12.08
CA LEU A 11 -19.60 -11.42 -10.79
C LEU A 11 -21.14 -11.33 -10.89
N ILE A 12 -21.68 -11.07 -12.09
CA ILE A 12 -23.12 -10.95 -12.32
C ILE A 12 -23.62 -12.22 -13.01
N ALA A 13 -24.42 -13.02 -12.32
CA ALA A 13 -25.03 -14.23 -12.84
C ALA A 13 -26.46 -14.39 -12.32
N GLY A 14 -27.32 -15.05 -13.09
CA GLY A 14 -28.70 -15.30 -12.71
C GLY A 14 -29.57 -15.69 -13.89
N GLU A 15 -30.58 -16.54 -13.65
CA GLU A 15 -31.54 -16.95 -14.68
C GLU A 15 -32.83 -16.14 -14.56
N THR A 16 -33.11 -15.60 -13.37
CA THR A 16 -34.23 -14.69 -13.09
C THR A 16 -33.74 -13.28 -12.75
N ILE A 17 -34.65 -12.30 -12.76
CA ILE A 17 -34.36 -10.92 -12.37
C ILE A 17 -33.92 -10.87 -10.90
N ASP A 18 -34.58 -11.62 -10.03
CA ASP A 18 -34.24 -11.69 -8.60
C ASP A 18 -32.83 -12.24 -8.37
N ASP A 19 -32.40 -13.23 -9.17
CA ASP A 19 -31.04 -13.77 -9.09
C ASP A 19 -30.00 -12.71 -9.49
N VAL A 20 -30.28 -11.94 -10.54
CA VAL A 20 -29.40 -10.86 -11.00
C VAL A 20 -29.28 -9.78 -9.93
N ASP A 21 -30.39 -9.37 -9.33
CA ASP A 21 -30.38 -8.37 -8.25
C ASP A 21 -29.58 -8.87 -7.04
N ALA A 22 -29.75 -10.14 -6.64
CA ALA A 22 -28.97 -10.75 -5.58
C ALA A 22 -27.47 -10.82 -5.91
N SER A 23 -27.12 -11.15 -7.16
CA SER A 23 -25.74 -11.21 -7.64
C SER A 23 -25.07 -9.83 -7.65
N VAL A 24 -25.82 -8.77 -8.01
CA VAL A 24 -25.32 -7.38 -7.98
C VAL A 24 -24.98 -6.97 -6.55
N GLU A 25 -25.86 -7.25 -5.59
CA GLU A 25 -25.61 -6.94 -4.18
C GLU A 25 -24.40 -7.71 -3.62
N ALA A 26 -24.30 -9.01 -3.94
CA ALA A 26 -23.14 -9.81 -3.56
C ALA A 26 -21.83 -9.27 -4.16
N ALA A 27 -21.86 -8.85 -5.43
CA ALA A 27 -20.69 -8.28 -6.11
C ALA A 27 -20.25 -6.96 -5.45
N ARG A 28 -21.19 -6.09 -5.08
CA ARG A 28 -20.91 -4.83 -4.35
C ARG A 28 -20.22 -5.08 -3.02
N ASP A 29 -20.69 -6.08 -2.27
CA ASP A 29 -20.10 -6.47 -0.99
C ASP A 29 -18.66 -6.97 -1.14
N VAL A 30 -18.38 -7.74 -2.19
CA VAL A 30 -17.02 -8.23 -2.46
C VAL A 30 -16.09 -7.07 -2.82
N VAL A 31 -16.51 -6.21 -3.75
CA VAL A 31 -15.72 -5.03 -4.16
C VAL A 31 -15.48 -4.09 -2.99
N GLY A 32 -16.49 -3.88 -2.13
CA GLY A 32 -16.37 -3.10 -0.90
C GLY A 32 -15.31 -3.65 0.05
N ARG A 33 -15.32 -4.97 0.27
CA ARG A 33 -14.30 -5.65 1.09
C ARG A 33 -12.89 -5.52 0.52
N VAL A 34 -12.72 -5.69 -0.80
CA VAL A 34 -11.42 -5.52 -1.46
C VAL A 34 -10.92 -4.09 -1.31
N ARG A 35 -11.78 -3.09 -1.51
CA ARG A 35 -11.43 -1.68 -1.35
C ARG A 35 -11.00 -1.35 0.08
N ALA A 36 -11.75 -1.83 1.06
CA ALA A 36 -11.41 -1.66 2.48
C ALA A 36 -10.06 -2.31 2.83
N HIS A 37 -9.78 -3.49 2.28
CA HIS A 37 -8.50 -4.18 2.47
C HIS A 37 -7.33 -3.38 1.89
N ILE A 38 -7.46 -2.88 0.66
CA ILE A 38 -6.43 -2.06 0.02
C ILE A 38 -6.19 -0.76 0.81
N GLU A 39 -7.25 -0.10 1.28
CA GLU A 39 -7.13 1.10 2.08
C GLU A 39 -6.44 0.84 3.43
N SER A 40 -6.78 -0.27 4.10
CA SER A 40 -6.11 -0.70 5.32
C SER A 40 -4.61 -0.95 5.09
N GLN A 41 -4.24 -1.65 4.01
CA GLN A 41 -2.83 -1.86 3.66
C GLN A 41 -2.11 -0.54 3.37
N ALA A 42 -2.74 0.39 2.66
CA ALA A 42 -2.18 1.71 2.38
C ALA A 42 -1.96 2.52 3.67
N GLN A 43 -2.88 2.42 4.64
CA GLN A 43 -2.72 3.05 5.95
C GLN A 43 -1.58 2.42 6.76
N SER A 44 -1.45 1.09 6.77
CA SER A 44 -0.34 0.40 7.44
C SER A 44 1.03 0.68 6.80
N ALA A 45 1.08 0.93 5.50
CA ALA A 45 2.29 1.30 4.78
C ALA A 45 2.69 2.77 4.97
N ARG A 46 1.84 3.61 5.57
CA ARG A 46 2.21 5.00 5.88
C ARG A 46 3.26 5.01 6.99
N VAL A 47 4.49 5.35 6.63
CA VAL A 47 5.52 5.74 7.61
C VAL A 47 5.04 7.02 8.29
N PRO A 48 4.96 7.06 9.64
CA PRO A 48 4.56 8.27 10.35
C PRO A 48 5.43 9.46 9.93
N ALA A 49 4.79 10.58 9.59
CA ALA A 49 5.46 11.84 9.34
C ALA A 49 6.17 12.28 10.62
N GLY A 50 7.43 11.90 10.78
CA GLY A 50 8.16 12.11 12.04
C GLY A 50 9.28 11.10 12.30
N ALA A 51 9.35 9.99 11.55
CA ALA A 51 10.57 9.18 11.56
C ALA A 51 11.73 10.06 11.03
N PRO A 52 12.77 10.36 11.85
CA PRO A 52 13.87 11.16 11.37
C PRO A 52 14.46 10.48 10.13
N GLN A 53 14.75 11.26 9.09
CA GLN A 53 15.47 10.73 7.94
C GLN A 53 16.72 10.01 8.46
N ARG A 54 17.03 8.85 7.88
CA ARG A 54 18.28 8.14 8.17
C ARG A 54 19.44 9.07 7.79
N SER A 55 19.93 9.84 8.75
CA SER A 55 21.08 10.71 8.56
C SER A 55 22.34 9.87 8.70
N SER A 56 23.25 10.01 7.75
CA SER A 56 24.63 9.57 7.97
C SER A 56 25.25 10.43 9.07
N ALA A 57 26.15 9.84 9.86
CA ALA A 57 26.98 10.62 10.78
C ALA A 57 27.69 11.75 10.02
N ASP A 58 27.68 12.95 10.57
CA ASP A 58 28.40 14.08 10.00
C ASP A 58 29.91 13.84 10.16
N VAL A 59 30.61 13.69 9.03
CA VAL A 59 32.06 13.50 8.97
C VAL A 59 32.77 14.73 8.42
N SER A 60 32.05 15.84 8.20
CA SER A 60 32.60 17.06 7.58
C SER A 60 33.77 17.65 8.38
N SER A 61 33.68 17.59 9.71
CA SER A 61 34.70 18.07 10.67
C SER A 61 35.94 17.19 10.81
N LEU A 62 35.94 15.99 10.23
CA LEU A 62 37.06 15.05 10.31
C LEU A 62 38.15 15.36 9.28
N SER A 63 39.41 15.21 9.69
CA SER A 63 40.54 15.19 8.76
C SER A 63 40.48 13.98 7.82
N ALA A 64 41.25 14.03 6.72
CA ALA A 64 41.31 12.93 5.75
C ALA A 64 41.66 11.58 6.41
N GLU A 65 42.64 11.59 7.32
CA GLU A 65 43.07 10.39 8.05
C GLU A 65 41.97 9.87 9.00
N GLN A 66 41.26 10.76 9.69
CA GLN A 66 40.17 10.41 10.58
C GLN A 66 38.97 9.81 9.83
N LYS A 67 38.67 10.32 8.63
CA LYS A 67 37.64 9.74 7.74
C LYS A 67 37.97 8.32 7.31
N ILE A 68 39.24 8.06 6.95
CA ILE A 68 39.70 6.72 6.56
C ILE A 68 39.55 5.74 7.72
N ARG A 69 40.02 6.11 8.92
CA ARG A 69 39.87 5.28 10.12
C ARG A 69 38.40 5.01 10.45
N TYR A 70 37.55 6.03 10.39
CA TYR A 70 36.10 5.90 10.62
C TYR A 70 35.45 4.91 9.63
N GLY A 71 35.82 4.97 8.35
CA GLY A 71 35.31 4.05 7.33
C GLY A 71 35.76 2.60 7.54
N LEU A 72 37.03 2.39 7.92
CA LEU A 72 37.56 1.05 8.18
C LEU A 72 36.90 0.40 9.42
N ALA A 73 36.69 1.16 10.49
CA ALA A 73 36.06 0.67 11.71
C ALA A 73 34.61 0.23 11.52
N ARG A 74 33.91 0.79 10.52
CA ARG A 74 32.49 0.50 10.22
C ARG A 74 32.30 -0.70 9.28
N ARG A 75 33.40 -1.26 8.74
CA ARG A 75 33.40 -2.42 7.82
C ARG A 75 33.68 -3.75 8.52
N ALA A 76 34.33 -3.71 9.70
CA ALA A 76 34.57 -4.87 10.56
C ALA A 76 33.28 -5.29 11.28
#